data_AF-A0A9E1SSK3-F1
#
_entry.id   AF-A0A9E1SSK3-F1
#
_cell.length_a   1.000
_cell.length_b   1.000
_cell.length_c   1.000
_cell.angle_alpha   90.00
_cell.angle_beta   90.00
_cell.angle_gamma   90.00
#
_symmetry.space_group_name_H-M   'P 1'
#
loop_
_entity.id
_entity.type
_entity.pdbx_description
1 polymer ?
#
loop_
_entity_poly.entity_id
_entity_poly.type
_entity_poly.pdbx_seq_one_letter_code
_entity_poly.pdbx_strand_id
1 'polypeptide(L)'
;IVKACAGKPIKNHGKESRLSNSEIIRRAEQEIGRPYRLFNHNCEHLVRKISGEREASPQVVVGTLAVAFIGLFLLTRSRAA
;
A
#
# COMPACT_ATOMS: atom_id res chain seq x y z
N ILE A 1 -20.13 -3.13 16.63
CA ILE A 1 -19.82 -3.71 15.30
C ILE A 1 -19.39 -2.56 14.39
N VAL A 2 -18.09 -2.38 14.19
CA VAL A 2 -17.60 -1.40 13.21
C VAL A 2 -17.90 -1.97 11.84
N LYS A 3 -18.69 -1.27 11.02
CA LYS A 3 -18.99 -1.64 9.62
C LYS A 3 -18.21 -0.70 8.71
N ALA A 4 -17.34 -1.24 7.87
CA ALA A 4 -16.70 -0.49 6.80
C ALA A 4 -17.33 -0.89 5.46
N CYS A 5 -17.67 0.10 4.64
CA CYS A 5 -18.17 0.02 3.25
C CYS A 5 -19.29 -1.03 2.98
N ALA A 6 -20.50 -0.54 2.73
CA ALA A 6 -21.67 -1.31 2.26
C ALA A 6 -22.20 -2.43 3.17
N GLY A 7 -21.82 -2.44 4.46
CA GLY A 7 -22.41 -3.35 5.46
C GLY A 7 -21.96 -4.81 5.37
N LYS A 8 -20.91 -5.11 4.60
CA LYS A 8 -20.32 -6.44 4.53
C LYS A 8 -19.63 -6.80 5.87
N PRO A 9 -19.65 -8.09 6.27
CA PRO A 9 -18.93 -8.54 7.45
C PRO A 9 -17.43 -8.29 7.27
N ILE A 10 -16.80 -7.66 8.25
CA ILE A 10 -15.36 -7.41 8.24
C ILE A 10 -14.65 -8.72 8.55
N LYS A 11 -13.90 -9.24 7.58
CA LYS A 11 -12.90 -10.28 7.84
C LYS A 11 -11.60 -9.57 8.23
N ASN A 12 -11.22 -9.66 9.50
CA ASN A 12 -9.94 -9.14 9.94
C ASN A 12 -8.86 -10.18 9.60
N HIS A 13 -8.03 -9.87 8.60
CA HIS A 13 -6.89 -10.71 8.23
C HIS A 13 -5.71 -10.56 9.21
N GLY A 14 -5.76 -9.57 10.10
CA GLY A 14 -4.65 -9.19 10.95
C GLY A 14 -3.47 -8.68 10.15
N LYS A 15 -2.55 -8.04 10.85
CA LYS A 15 -1.20 -7.78 10.35
C LYS A 15 -0.27 -7.93 11.53
N GLU A 16 0.76 -8.76 11.39
CA GLU A 16 1.78 -8.84 12.42
C GLU A 16 2.60 -7.54 12.44
N SER A 17 2.75 -6.99 13.64
CA SER A 17 3.53 -5.78 13.88
C SER A 17 4.42 -6.01 15.10
N ARG A 18 5.62 -5.44 15.08
CA ARG A 18 6.52 -5.44 16.24
C ARG A 18 6.09 -4.44 17.31
N LEU A 19 5.10 -3.60 17.02
CA LEU A 19 4.57 -2.57 17.91
C LEU A 19 3.35 -3.09 18.68
N SER A 20 3.17 -2.60 19.91
CA SER A 20 1.96 -2.87 20.66
C SER A 20 0.74 -2.21 20.01
N ASN A 21 -0.45 -2.78 20.25
CA ASN A 21 -1.71 -2.19 19.78
C ASN A 21 -1.89 -0.74 20.25
N SER A 22 -1.49 -0.43 21.49
CA SER A 22 -1.55 0.93 22.04
C SER A 22 -0.70 1.92 21.23
N GLU A 23 0.50 1.51 20.82
CA GLU A 23 1.40 2.35 20.03
C GLU A 23 0.87 2.54 18.61
N ILE A 24 0.28 1.50 18.01
CA ILE A 24 -0.34 1.60 16.68
C ILE A 24 -1.53 2.57 16.70
N ILE A 25 -2.40 2.46 17.72
CA ILE A 25 -3.56 3.36 17.88
C ILE A 25 -3.08 4.81 18.06
N ARG A 26 -2.11 5.04 18.96
CA ARG A 26 -1.54 6.38 19.18
C ARG A 26 -0.98 6.99 17.90
N ARG A 27 -0.27 6.20 17.08
CA ARG A 27 0.25 6.65 15.77
C ARG A 27 -0.88 6.94 14.79
N ALA A 28 -1.93 6.14 14.75
CA ALA A 28 -3.07 6.35 13.87
C ALA A 28 -3.80 7.66 14.21
N GLU A 29 -3.99 7.96 15.50
CA GLU A 29 -4.61 9.21 15.96
C GLU A 29 -3.82 10.45 15.50
N GLN A 30 -2.48 10.37 15.47
CA GLN A 30 -1.61 11.45 15.00
C GLN A 30 -1.68 11.73 13.48
N GLU A 31 -2.30 10.84 12.72
CA GLU A 31 -2.48 10.99 11.27
C GLU A 31 -3.88 11.51 10.90
N ILE A 32 -4.81 11.61 11.86
CA ILE A 32 -6.15 12.16 11.65
C ILE A 32 -6.02 13.63 11.21
N GLY A 33 -6.74 13.99 10.15
CA GLY A 33 -6.74 15.35 9.59
C GLY A 33 -5.61 15.63 8.59
N ARG A 34 -4.70 14.68 8.35
CA ARG A 34 -3.68 14.83 7.29
C ARG A 34 -4.29 14.70 5.90
N PRO A 35 -3.80 15.46 4.91
CA PRO A 35 -4.30 15.39 3.54
C PRO A 35 -3.93 14.06 2.87
N TYR A 36 -4.92 13.43 2.25
CA TYR A 36 -4.73 12.20 1.47
C TYR A 36 -4.04 12.49 0.14
N ARG A 37 -3.03 11.68 -0.25
CA ARG A 37 -2.36 11.79 -1.56
C ARG A 37 -2.21 10.40 -2.18
N LEU A 38 -2.92 10.15 -3.28
CA LEU A 38 -3.03 8.80 -3.87
C LEU A 38 -1.66 8.14 -4.20
N PHE A 39 -0.68 8.92 -4.65
CA PHE A 39 0.61 8.38 -5.07
C PHE A 39 1.66 8.35 -3.96
N ASN A 40 1.59 9.27 -3.00
CA ASN A 40 2.67 9.51 -2.03
C ASN A 40 2.25 9.32 -0.56
N HIS A 41 0.96 9.20 -0.28
CA HIS A 41 0.40 9.10 1.06
C HIS A 41 -1.00 8.49 1.01
N ASN A 42 -1.07 7.27 0.47
CA ASN A 42 -2.32 6.51 0.35
C ASN A 42 -2.53 5.59 1.56
N CYS A 43 -3.62 4.81 1.53
CA CYS A 43 -3.99 3.90 2.61
C CYS A 43 -2.88 2.91 2.97
N GLU A 44 -2.15 2.40 1.97
CA GLU A 44 -1.05 1.45 2.22
C GLU A 44 0.11 2.12 2.94
N HIS A 45 0.51 3.33 2.50
CA HIS A 45 1.54 4.11 3.16
C HIS A 45 1.18 4.42 4.62
N LEU A 46 -0.07 4.84 4.87
CA LEU A 46 -0.58 5.09 6.22
C LEU A 46 -0.46 3.86 7.11
N VAL A 47 -0.96 2.70 6.65
CA VAL A 47 -0.92 1.46 7.43
C VAL A 47 0.52 1.04 7.73
N ARG A 48 1.44 1.19 6.78
CA ARG A 48 2.87 0.87 7.00
C ARG A 48 3.51 1.81 8.00
N LYS A 49 3.26 3.12 7.89
CA LYS A 49 3.76 4.13 8.83
C LYS A 49 3.33 3.88 10.27
N ILE A 50 2.04 3.65 10.51
CA ILE A 50 1.52 3.40 11.87
C ILE A 50 1.98 2.03 12.41
N SER A 51 2.30 1.09 11.52
CA SER A 51 2.89 -0.21 11.86
C SER A 51 4.40 -0.15 12.09
N GLY A 52 5.06 1.00 11.85
CA GLY A 52 6.51 1.16 11.98
C GLY A 52 7.34 0.52 10.87
N GLU A 53 6.73 0.21 9.74
CA GLU A 53 7.43 -0.27 8.55
C GLU A 53 7.91 0.89 7.67
N ARG A 54 8.87 0.60 6.79
CA ARG A 54 9.30 1.57 5.77
C ARG A 54 8.16 1.86 4.81
N GLU A 55 7.93 3.14 4.52
CA GLU A 55 7.04 3.58 3.46
C GLU A 55 7.68 3.26 2.11
N ALA A 56 7.29 2.14 1.49
CA ALA A 56 7.55 1.86 0.08
C ALA A 56 6.24 1.57 -0.63
N SER A 57 6.11 1.98 -1.89
CA SER A 57 4.95 1.68 -2.73
C SER A 57 5.27 0.48 -3.63
N PRO A 58 4.72 -0.72 -3.34
CA PRO A 58 4.90 -1.88 -4.21
C PRO A 58 4.28 -1.63 -5.60
N GLN A 59 3.24 -0.80 -5.70
CA GLN A 59 2.60 -0.48 -6.98
C GLN A 59 3.56 0.18 -7.97
N VAL A 60 4.39 1.12 -7.51
CA VAL A 60 5.38 1.80 -8.38
C VAL A 60 6.44 0.82 -8.86
N VAL A 61 6.93 -0.06 -7.97
CA VAL A 61 7.92 -1.08 -8.31
C VAL A 61 7.36 -2.06 -9.34
N VAL A 62 6.18 -2.61 -9.08
CA VAL A 62 5.53 -3.58 -9.99
C VAL A 62 5.18 -2.94 -11.32
N GLY A 63 4.63 -1.72 -11.32
CA GLY A 63 4.29 -1.00 -12.54
C GLY A 63 5.53 -0.74 -13.41
N THR A 64 6.63 -0.29 -12.80
CA THR A 64 7.89 -0.03 -13.51
C THR A 64 8.44 -1.32 -14.13
N LEU A 65 8.47 -2.42 -13.37
CA LEU A 65 8.91 -3.72 -13.88
C LEU A 65 8.04 -4.20 -15.04
N ALA A 66 6.72 -4.12 -14.90
CA ALA A 66 5.79 -4.54 -15.96
C ALA A 66 6.03 -3.75 -17.26
N VAL A 67 6.17 -2.42 -17.18
CA VAL A 67 6.47 -1.58 -18.34
C VAL A 67 7.82 -1.96 -18.97
N ALA A 68 8.85 -2.20 -18.16
CA ALA A 68 10.16 -2.62 -18.66
C ALA A 68 10.11 -3.97 -19.39
N PHE A 69 9.40 -4.96 -18.83
CA PHE A 69 9.23 -6.27 -19.47
C PHE A 69 8.43 -6.19 -20.77
N ILE A 70 7.35 -5.41 -20.80
CA ILE A 70 6.57 -5.19 -22.02
C ILE A 70 7.43 -4.50 -23.08
N GLY A 71 8.17 -3.45 -22.71
CA GLY A 71 9.08 -2.75 -23.61
C GLY A 71 10.15 -3.67 -24.18
N LEU A 72 10.78 -4.49 -23.34
CA LEU A 72 11.77 -5.48 -23.78
C LEU A 72 11.15 -6.52 -24.73
N PHE A 73 9.97 -7.03 -24.42
CA PHE A 73 9.26 -7.99 -25.27
C PHE A 73 8.92 -7.43 -26.65
N LEU A 74 8.47 -6.17 -26.71
CA LEU A 74 8.18 -5.51 -27.98
C LEU A 74 9.46 -5.28 -28.79
N LEU A 75 10.55 -4.87 -28.15
CA LEU A 75 11.86 -4.67 -28.80
C LEU A 75 12.48 -5.97 -29.31
N THR A 76 12.31 -7.09 -28.60
CA THR A 76 12.80 -8.38 -29.08
C THR A 76 11.97 -8.91 -30.23
N ARG A 77 10.64 -8.70 -30.23
CA ARG A 77 9.78 -9.04 -31.38
C ARG A 77 10.09 -8.19 -32.62
N SER A 78 10.32 -6.89 -32.47
CA SER A 78 10.62 -6.02 -33.61
C SER A 78 11.96 -6.30 -34.27
N ARG A 79 12.88 -6.98 -33.58
CA ARG A 79 14.18 -7.40 -34.12
C ARG A 79 14.16 -8.79 -34.76
N ALA A 80 13.11 -9.57 -34.50
CA ALA A 80 12.95 -10.93 -35.01
C ALA A 80 12.02 -11.03 -36.25
N ALA A 81 11.41 -9.91 -36.64
CA ALA A 81 10.65 -9.73 -37.88
C ALA A 81 11.46 -8.91 -38.88
#